data_AF-A0AAD9NIB6-F1
#
_entry.id   AF-A0AAD9NIB6-F1
#
_cell.length_a   1.000
_cell.length_b   1.000
_cell.length_c   1.000
_cell.angle_alpha   90.00
_cell.angle_beta   90.00
_cell.angle_gamma   90.00
#
_symmetry.space_group_name_H-M   'P 1'
#
loop_
_entity.id
_entity.type
_entity.pdbx_description
1 polymer ?
#
loop_
_entity_poly.entity_id
_entity_poly.type
_entity_poly.pdbx_seq_one_letter_code
_entity_poly.pdbx_strand_id
1 'polypeptide(L)'
;PNANCQESIAKYDSLLNRINDENVDLIIGTDQNINYLNIDTNHATDLLNTFLSVGMVPTISRPTRITHTSATLIDNLYVRINKLEE
;
A
#
# COMPACT_ATOMS: atom_id res chain seq x y z
N PRO A 1 -16.61 2.33 3.12
CA PRO A 1 -16.30 1.78 4.46
C PRO A 1 -15.89 2.92 5.42
N ASN A 2 -16.63 3.12 6.53
CA ASN A 2 -16.40 4.15 7.56
C ASN A 2 -15.38 3.72 8.64
N ALA A 3 -14.44 2.83 8.31
CA ALA A 3 -13.43 2.36 9.25
C ALA A 3 -12.41 3.48 9.51
N ASN A 4 -11.92 3.59 10.74
CA ASN A 4 -10.82 4.51 11.07
C ASN A 4 -9.59 4.14 10.21
N CYS A 5 -8.98 5.13 9.56
CA CYS A 5 -7.78 4.92 8.73
C CYS A 5 -6.65 4.28 9.54
N GLN A 6 -6.49 4.65 10.82
CA GLN A 6 -5.46 4.10 11.70
C GLN A 6 -5.70 2.61 11.99
N GLU A 7 -6.95 2.20 12.22
CA GLU A 7 -7.29 0.78 12.41
C GLU A 7 -7.04 -0.03 11.14
N SER A 8 -7.27 0.56 9.97
CA SER A 8 -7.00 -0.09 8.69
C SER A 8 -5.50 -0.28 8.46
N ILE A 9 -4.70 0.75 8.77
CA ILE A 9 -3.22 0.68 8.71
C ILE A 9 -2.69 -0.36 9.69
N ALA A 10 -3.20 -0.41 10.93
CA ALA A 10 -2.79 -1.41 11.93
C ALA A 10 -3.10 -2.85 11.49
N LYS A 11 -4.20 -3.06 10.75
CA LYS A 11 -4.53 -4.36 10.14
C LYS A 11 -3.56 -4.73 9.03
N TYR A 12 -3.17 -3.77 8.18
CA TYR A 12 -2.11 -3.99 7.19
C TYR A 12 -0.80 -4.37 7.87
N ASP A 13 -0.35 -3.60 8.86
CA ASP A 13 0.88 -3.87 9.61
C ASP A 13 0.88 -5.28 10.22
N SER A 14 -0.22 -5.67 10.89
CA SER A 14 -0.38 -7.02 11.45
C SER A 14 -0.35 -8.13 10.40
N LEU A 15 -0.94 -7.90 9.22
CA LEU A 15 -0.92 -8.87 8.11
C LEU A 15 0.49 -8.99 7.53
N LEU A 16 1.15 -7.85 7.26
CA LEU A 16 2.47 -7.78 6.67
C LEU A 16 3.50 -8.44 7.59
N ASN A 17 3.47 -8.16 8.89
CA ASN A 17 4.36 -8.79 9.87
C ASN A 17 4.20 -10.32 9.91
N ARG A 18 3.01 -10.86 9.63
CA ARG A 18 2.78 -12.32 9.60
C ARG A 18 3.35 -13.01 8.35
N ILE A 19 3.43 -12.30 7.25
CA ILE A 19 3.91 -12.84 5.96
C ILE A 19 5.35 -12.39 5.66
N ASN A 20 5.91 -11.49 6.46
CA ASN A 20 7.23 -10.91 6.21
C ASN A 20 8.34 -11.96 6.23
N ASP A 21 8.23 -12.95 7.12
CA ASP A 21 9.21 -14.02 7.33
C ASP A 21 9.24 -15.06 6.19
N GLU A 22 8.29 -15.01 5.27
CA GLU A 22 8.23 -15.92 4.13
C GLU A 22 9.24 -15.49 3.05
N ASN A 23 10.14 -16.41 2.67
CA ASN A 23 11.09 -16.20 1.56
C ASN A 23 10.43 -16.47 0.20
N VAL A 24 9.35 -15.73 -0.08
CA VAL A 24 8.57 -15.85 -1.32
C VAL A 24 8.34 -14.48 -1.95
N ASP A 25 8.13 -14.50 -3.27
CA ASP A 25 7.65 -13.32 -3.98
C ASP A 25 6.22 -12.98 -3.53
N LEU A 26 6.00 -11.72 -3.18
CA LEU A 26 4.71 -11.23 -2.70
C LEU A 26 4.16 -10.15 -3.62
N ILE A 27 2.89 -10.29 -3.96
CA ILE A 27 2.09 -9.27 -4.66
C ILE A 27 0.81 -9.06 -3.85
N ILE A 28 0.57 -7.82 -3.42
CA ILE A 28 -0.66 -7.43 -2.71
C ILE A 28 -1.35 -6.34 -3.50
N GLY A 29 -2.60 -6.59 -3.87
CA GLY A 29 -3.50 -5.57 -4.41
C GLY A 29 -4.43 -5.02 -3.34
N THR A 30 -4.67 -3.72 -3.35
CA THR A 30 -5.51 -3.03 -2.36
C THR A 30 -6.47 -2.04 -3.02
N ASP A 31 -7.67 -1.92 -2.47
CA ASP A 31 -8.52 -0.73 -2.55
C ASP A 31 -8.44 -0.06 -1.16
N GLN A 32 -7.37 0.71 -0.95
CA GLN A 32 -7.07 1.26 0.38
C GLN A 32 -7.93 2.49 0.72
N ASN A 33 -8.59 3.09 -0.27
CA ASN A 33 -9.33 4.35 -0.15
C ASN A 33 -8.53 5.50 0.54
N ILE A 34 -7.20 5.44 0.47
CA ILE A 34 -6.23 6.46 0.95
C ILE A 34 -5.51 7.00 -0.29
N ASN A 35 -5.54 8.31 -0.50
CA ASN A 35 -5.07 8.95 -1.72
C ASN A 35 -3.56 9.26 -1.68
N TYR A 36 -2.76 8.52 -2.43
CA TYR A 36 -1.30 8.72 -2.51
C TYR A 36 -0.87 9.96 -3.31
N LEU A 37 -1.76 10.59 -4.08
CA LEU A 37 -1.45 11.91 -4.66
C LEU A 37 -1.36 13.01 -3.60
N ASN A 38 -1.89 12.75 -2.41
CA ASN A 38 -1.86 13.65 -1.26
C ASN A 38 -0.95 13.06 -0.18
N ILE A 39 0.31 12.80 -0.53
CA ILE A 39 1.26 12.11 0.37
C ILE A 39 1.52 12.89 1.67
N ASP A 40 1.33 14.21 1.65
CA ASP A 40 1.47 15.10 2.83
C ASP A 40 0.39 14.87 3.92
N THR A 41 -0.55 13.96 3.69
CA THR A 41 -1.48 13.52 4.75
C THR A 41 -0.84 12.42 5.60
N ASN A 42 -0.99 12.52 6.93
CA ASN A 42 -0.43 11.54 7.86
C ASN A 42 -0.76 10.09 7.46
N HIS A 43 -2.01 9.83 7.05
CA HIS A 43 -2.45 8.47 6.70
C HIS A 43 -1.82 7.90 5.41
N ALA A 44 -1.56 8.73 4.39
CA ALA A 44 -0.92 8.26 3.16
C ALA A 44 0.54 7.90 3.42
N THR A 45 1.24 8.75 4.18
CA THR A 45 2.62 8.50 4.62
C THR A 45 2.71 7.27 5.51
N ASP A 46 1.82 7.14 6.51
CA ASP A 46 1.80 6.00 7.42
C ASP A 46 1.58 4.68 6.68
N LEU A 47 0.57 4.62 5.80
CA LEU A 47 0.30 3.42 5.01
C LEU A 47 1.49 3.06 4.11
N LEU A 48 2.08 4.06 3.43
CA LEU A 48 3.24 3.85 2.58
C LEU A 48 4.42 3.28 3.38
N ASN A 49 4.71 3.87 4.53
CA ASN A 49 5.78 3.41 5.42
C ASN A 49 5.54 1.99 5.93
N THR A 50 4.28 1.62 6.22
CA THR A 50 3.90 0.25 6.62
C THR A 50 4.22 -0.79 5.54
N PHE A 51 4.01 -0.50 4.25
CA PHE A 51 4.41 -1.42 3.19
C PHE A 51 5.93 -1.41 2.95
N LEU A 52 6.56 -0.23 2.96
CA LEU A 52 7.99 -0.09 2.74
C LEU A 52 8.83 -0.76 3.85
N SER A 53 8.35 -0.78 5.10
CA SER A 53 9.07 -1.38 6.23
C SER A 53 9.33 -2.89 6.06
N VAL A 54 8.49 -3.58 5.29
CA VAL A 54 8.63 -5.01 4.95
C VAL A 54 9.18 -5.24 3.54
N GLY A 55 9.73 -4.20 2.93
CA GLY A 55 10.33 -4.25 1.59
C GLY A 55 9.32 -4.34 0.44
N MET A 56 8.03 -4.08 0.69
CA MET A 56 7.01 -4.07 -0.36
C MET A 56 6.88 -2.66 -0.95
N VAL A 57 7.10 -2.54 -2.26
CA VAL A 57 7.07 -1.25 -2.96
C VAL A 57 5.78 -1.07 -3.77
N PRO A 58 5.12 0.10 -3.69
CA PRO A 58 4.00 0.41 -4.57
C PRO A 58 4.46 0.53 -6.04
N THR A 59 3.64 0.06 -6.98
CA THR A 59 3.98 0.08 -8.42
C THR A 59 3.13 1.05 -9.23
N ILE A 60 1.98 1.49 -8.71
CA ILE A 60 1.10 2.42 -9.39
C ILE A 60 1.39 3.85 -8.93
N SER A 61 1.76 4.71 -9.88
CA SER A 61 2.05 6.14 -9.65
C SER A 61 1.03 7.08 -10.31
N ARG A 62 0.06 6.54 -11.05
CA ARG A 62 -0.98 7.30 -11.76
C ARG A 62 -2.35 7.10 -11.10
N PRO A 63 -3.24 8.11 -11.11
CA PRO A 63 -4.56 7.99 -10.49
C PRO A 63 -5.33 6.78 -11.02
N THR A 64 -5.96 6.03 -10.11
CA THR A 64 -6.73 4.82 -10.43
C THR A 64 -8.24 5.10 -10.46
N ARG A 65 -8.69 6.14 -9.76
CA ARG A 65 -10.05 6.66 -9.85
C ARG A 65 -10.02 8.10 -10.38
N ILE A 66 -10.56 8.28 -11.58
CA ILE A 66 -10.64 9.56 -12.28
C ILE A 66 -12.12 9.90 -12.47
N THR A 67 -12.50 11.12 -12.08
CA THR A 67 -13.83 11.69 -12.31
C THR A 67 -13.71 12.96 -13.15
N HIS A 68 -14.83 13.59 -13.48
CA HIS A 68 -14.81 14.86 -14.23
C HIS A 68 -14.05 16.00 -13.53
N THR A 69 -13.97 15.98 -12.19
CA THR A 69 -13.41 17.08 -11.39
C THR A 69 -12.26 16.67 -10.49
N SER A 70 -11.92 15.38 -10.41
CA SER A 70 -10.87 14.89 -9.51
C SER A 70 -10.15 13.67 -10.05
N ALA A 71 -8.93 13.47 -9.57
CA ALA A 71 -8.14 12.28 -9.80
C ALA A 71 -7.55 11.83 -8.46
N THR A 72 -7.71 10.56 -8.10
CA THR A 72 -7.22 9.99 -6.85
C THR A 72 -6.49 8.67 -7.10
N LEU A 73 -5.35 8.48 -6.45
CA LEU A 73 -4.59 7.22 -6.44
C LEU A 73 -4.93 6.47 -5.15
N ILE A 74 -5.95 5.61 -5.21
CA ILE A 74 -6.52 4.91 -4.05
C ILE A 74 -6.47 3.39 -4.15
N ASP A 75 -6.04 2.87 -5.30
CA ASP A 75 -5.72 1.48 -5.51
C ASP A 75 -4.21 1.35 -5.73
N ASN A 76 -3.60 0.27 -5.24
CA ASN A 76 -2.20 -0.01 -5.55
C ASN A 76 -1.93 -1.51 -5.67
N LEU A 77 -0.81 -1.82 -6.35
CA LEU A 77 -0.18 -3.12 -6.34
C LEU A 77 1.18 -2.96 -5.66
N TYR A 78 1.35 -3.59 -4.51
CA TYR A 78 2.61 -3.64 -3.78
C TYR A 78 3.34 -4.94 -4.11
N VAL A 79 4.63 -4.83 -4.41
CA VAL A 79 5.45 -5.98 -4.81
C VAL A 79 6.69 -6.09 -3.94
N ARG A 80 7.05 -7.32 -3.60
CA ARG A 80 8.36 -7.72 -3.10
C ARG A 80 8.80 -8.93 -3.89
N ILE A 81 9.79 -8.75 -4.76
CA ILE A 81 10.35 -9.83 -5.56
C ILE A 81 11.74 -10.10 -5.00
N ASN A 82 11.94 -11.30 -4.49
CA ASN A 82 13.26 -11.75 -4.07
C ASN A 82 14.09 -11.90 -5.34
N LYS A 83 15.32 -11.38 -5.34
CA LYS A 83 16.22 -11.62 -6.47
C LYS A 83 16.40 -13.14 -6.59
N LEU A 84 16.19 -13.67 -7.79
CA LEU A 84 16.71 -14.99 -8.13
C LEU A 84 18.22 -14.93 -7.83
N GLU A 85 18.70 -15.79 -6.94
CA GLU A 85 20.14 -15.97 -6.77
C GLU A 85 20.71 -16.38 -8.13
N GLU A 86 21.65 -15.59 -8.66
CA GLU A 86 22.38 -15.86 -9.90
C GLU A 86 23.31 -17.07 -9.75
#